data_AF-A0A7J4Q516-F1
#
_entry.id   AF-A0A7J4Q516-F1
#
_cell.length_a   1.000
_cell.length_b   1.000
_cell.length_c   1.000
_cell.angle_alpha   90.00
_cell.angle_beta   90.00
_cell.angle_gamma   90.00
#
_symmetry.space_group_name_H-M   'P 1'
#
loop_
_entity.id
_entity.type
_entity.pdbx_description
1 polymer ?
#
loop_
_entity_poly.entity_id
_entity_poly.type
_entity_poly.pdbx_seq_one_letter_code
_entity_poly.pdbx_strand_id
1 'polypeptide(L)'
;ELQWMGPNDAKIAIDKLSESGWLINDNNLLKSAQGVEEIQPKLGWRPIYRLISNPPIFVSDDHIISKTEETVESQIVVNVIQSNPQSTQVIDRPPDRSESNIPQLIKLISHQSRLENREVVRRAQRKRRSLGPVTLWMALALVAREQGLDMVEIVSVIETV
;
A
#
# COMPACT_ATOMS: atom_id res chain seq x y z
N GLU A 1 1.37 27.03 -6.96
CA GLU A 1 -0.07 26.76 -7.10
C GLU A 1 -0.43 25.45 -6.42
N LEU A 2 -1.49 25.44 -5.61
CA LEU A 2 -2.01 24.27 -4.87
C LEU A 2 -2.90 23.40 -5.78
N GLN A 3 -2.37 22.96 -6.92
CA GLN A 3 -3.12 22.10 -7.84
C GLN A 3 -2.65 20.66 -7.67
N TRP A 4 -3.29 19.95 -6.75
CA TRP A 4 -3.10 18.51 -6.60
C TRP A 4 -3.60 17.72 -7.83
N MET A 5 -4.52 18.31 -8.61
CA MET A 5 -5.06 17.75 -9.85
C MET A 5 -5.56 18.88 -10.77
N GLY A 6 -5.73 18.57 -12.06
CA GLY A 6 -6.23 19.53 -13.04
C GLY A 6 -7.73 19.84 -12.87
N PRO A 7 -8.27 20.89 -13.52
CA PRO A 7 -9.68 21.28 -13.39
C PRO A 7 -10.67 20.17 -13.75
N ASN A 8 -10.37 19.39 -14.80
CA ASN A 8 -11.22 18.27 -15.23
C ASN A 8 -11.24 17.15 -14.19
N ASP A 9 -10.06 16.81 -13.66
CA ASP A 9 -9.89 15.78 -12.63
C ASP A 9 -10.56 16.18 -11.31
N ALA A 10 -10.45 17.46 -10.95
CA ALA A 10 -11.11 18.04 -9.78
C ALA A 10 -12.63 17.95 -9.89
N LYS A 11 -13.20 18.21 -11.07
CA LYS A 11 -14.64 18.05 -11.30
C LYS A 11 -15.07 16.59 -11.10
N ILE A 12 -14.36 15.64 -11.70
CA ILE A 12 -14.65 14.20 -11.54
C ILE A 12 -14.60 13.80 -10.07
N ALA A 13 -13.60 14.27 -9.33
CA ALA A 13 -13.45 14.02 -7.90
C ALA A 13 -14.66 14.53 -7.08
N ILE A 14 -15.11 15.76 -7.35
CA ILE A 14 -16.27 16.36 -6.66
C ILE A 14 -17.54 15.57 -6.98
N ASP A 15 -17.78 15.27 -8.26
CA ASP A 15 -18.95 14.52 -8.71
C ASP A 15 -19.01 13.14 -8.02
N LYS A 16 -17.87 12.43 -7.98
CA LYS A 16 -17.76 11.10 -7.36
C LYS A 16 -17.93 11.13 -5.84
N LEU A 17 -17.35 12.12 -5.16
CA LEU A 17 -17.52 12.28 -3.72
C LEU A 17 -18.95 12.68 -3.34
N SER A 18 -19.65 13.42 -4.22
CA SER A 18 -21.06 13.75 -4.01
C SER A 18 -21.96 12.54 -4.26
N GLU A 19 -21.76 11.79 -5.34
CA GLU A 19 -22.48 10.55 -5.65
C GLU A 19 -22.35 9.50 -4.54
N SER A 20 -21.17 9.40 -3.92
CA SER A 20 -20.88 8.43 -2.85
C SER A 20 -21.31 8.91 -1.47
N GLY A 21 -21.84 10.12 -1.34
CA GLY A 21 -22.37 10.65 -0.07
C GLY A 21 -21.32 11.24 0.87
N TRP A 22 -20.07 11.42 0.44
CA TRP A 22 -19.01 12.07 1.24
C TRP A 22 -19.11 13.60 1.24
N LEU A 23 -19.68 14.17 0.17
CA LEU A 23 -19.94 15.61 0.03
C LEU A 23 -21.43 15.88 -0.13
N ILE A 24 -21.93 16.82 0.67
CA ILE A 24 -23.31 17.30 0.63
C ILE A 24 -23.31 18.69 0.01
N ASN A 25 -24.17 18.88 -1.00
CA ASN A 25 -24.38 20.20 -1.60
C ASN A 25 -25.53 20.91 -0.88
N ASP A 26 -25.20 21.99 -0.16
CA ASP A 26 -26.15 22.85 0.54
C ASP A 26 -26.00 24.28 0.03
N ASN A 27 -27.02 24.78 -0.67
CA ASN A 27 -27.06 26.16 -1.20
C ASN A 27 -25.82 26.57 -2.00
N ASN A 28 -25.36 25.72 -2.92
CA ASN A 28 -24.17 25.96 -3.75
C ASN A 28 -22.85 25.98 -2.96
N LEU A 29 -22.86 25.49 -1.71
CA LEU A 29 -21.69 25.24 -0.88
C LEU A 29 -21.54 23.72 -0.69
N LEU A 30 -20.32 23.22 -0.87
CA LEU A 30 -19.98 21.84 -0.57
C LEU A 30 -19.58 21.72 0.89
N LYS A 31 -20.25 20.83 1.62
CA LYS A 31 -19.96 20.48 3.01
C LYS A 31 -19.59 19.00 3.10
N SER A 32 -18.79 18.63 4.10
CA SER A 32 -18.56 17.22 4.43
C SER A 32 -19.84 16.57 4.92
N ALA A 33 -19.94 15.25 4.73
CA ALA A 33 -21.02 14.47 5.31
C ALA A 33 -20.97 14.52 6.85
N GLN A 34 -22.15 14.37 7.48
CA GLN A 34 -22.28 14.36 8.93
C GLN A 34 -21.50 13.18 9.53
N GLY A 35 -20.66 13.44 10.53
CA GLY A 35 -19.79 12.41 11.15
C GLY A 35 -18.37 12.35 10.57
N VAL A 36 -18.05 13.16 9.56
CA VAL A 36 -16.66 13.30 9.08
C VAL A 36 -15.91 14.30 9.97
N GLU A 37 -14.90 13.81 10.69
CA GLU A 37 -14.02 14.65 11.51
C GLU A 37 -13.01 15.43 10.65
N GLU A 38 -12.79 16.69 11.00
CA GLU A 38 -11.75 17.51 10.39
C GLU A 38 -10.40 17.22 11.05
N ILE A 39 -9.47 16.63 10.29
CA ILE A 39 -8.12 16.30 10.77
C ILE A 39 -7.11 17.14 9.99
N GLN A 40 -6.15 17.73 10.72
CA GLN A 40 -5.04 18.43 10.07
C GLN A 40 -4.09 17.43 9.39
N PRO A 41 -3.86 17.55 8.07
CA PRO A 41 -2.97 16.64 7.36
C PRO A 41 -1.53 16.82 7.82
N LYS A 42 -0.80 15.71 7.98
CA LYS A 42 0.65 15.73 8.27
C LYS A 42 1.43 16.29 7.09
N LEU A 43 2.64 16.79 7.37
CA LEU A 43 3.55 17.30 6.34
C LEU A 43 3.77 16.25 5.24
N GLY A 44 3.60 16.66 3.98
CA GLY A 44 3.78 15.79 2.81
C GLY A 44 2.56 14.93 2.46
N TRP A 45 1.45 15.07 3.17
CA TRP A 45 0.19 14.46 2.76
C TRP A 45 -0.24 14.99 1.38
N ARG A 46 -0.76 14.08 0.55
CA ARG A 46 -1.33 14.40 -0.75
C ARG A 46 -2.54 13.51 -1.03
N PRO A 47 -3.56 14.01 -1.73
CA PRO A 47 -4.69 13.19 -2.15
C PRO A 47 -4.25 12.07 -3.09
N ILE A 48 -4.83 10.88 -2.91
CA ILE A 48 -4.64 9.76 -3.84
C ILE A 48 -5.78 9.81 -4.85
N TYR A 49 -5.51 10.33 -6.05
CA TYR A 49 -6.54 10.54 -7.07
C TYR A 49 -7.40 9.29 -7.32
N ARG A 50 -6.77 8.11 -7.47
CA ARG A 50 -7.48 6.83 -7.67
C ARG A 50 -8.56 6.55 -6.61
N LEU A 51 -8.31 6.94 -5.37
CA LEU A 51 -9.25 6.75 -4.27
C LEU A 51 -10.41 7.75 -4.35
N ILE A 52 -10.11 9.00 -4.69
CA ILE A 52 -11.09 10.09 -4.77
C ILE A 52 -11.97 9.96 -6.02
N SER A 53 -11.43 9.41 -7.12
CA SER A 53 -12.18 9.14 -8.35
C SER A 53 -13.10 7.92 -8.24
N ASN A 54 -12.88 7.05 -7.24
CA ASN A 54 -13.71 5.89 -6.98
C ASN A 54 -13.86 5.66 -5.46
N PRO A 55 -14.54 6.58 -4.77
CA PRO A 55 -14.68 6.53 -3.32
C PRO A 55 -15.64 5.40 -2.90
N PRO A 56 -15.44 4.81 -1.71
CA PRO A 56 -16.42 3.90 -1.12
C PRO A 56 -17.72 4.64 -0.81
N ILE A 57 -18.84 3.91 -0.73
CA ILE A 57 -20.14 4.48 -0.32
C ILE A 57 -20.04 4.93 1.14
N PHE A 58 -20.41 6.19 1.40
CA PHE A 58 -20.49 6.73 2.75
C PHE A 58 -21.69 6.13 3.50
N VAL A 59 -21.46 5.67 4.73
CA VAL A 59 -22.49 5.16 5.62
C VAL A 59 -22.39 5.96 6.92
N SER A 60 -23.41 6.75 7.23
CA SER A 60 -23.49 7.47 8.50
C SER A 60 -23.75 6.49 9.65
N ASP A 61 -23.10 6.70 10.80
CA ASP A 61 -23.26 5.88 12.00
C ASP A 61 -24.69 5.88 12.59
N ASP A 62 -25.57 6.80 12.16
CA ASP A 62 -26.96 6.91 12.64
C ASP A 62 -27.90 5.76 12.20
N HIS A 63 -27.43 4.81 11.37
CA HIS A 63 -28.25 3.70 10.87
C HIS A 63 -27.77 2.28 11.26
N ILE A 64 -26.92 2.11 12.27
CA ILE A 64 -26.66 0.76 12.82
C ILE A 64 -27.80 0.35 13.77
N ILE A 65 -28.99 0.11 13.22
CA ILE A 65 -29.96 -0.79 13.85
C ILE A 65 -29.59 -2.21 13.40
N SER A 66 -28.93 -2.92 14.31
CA SER A 66 -28.87 -4.38 14.42
C SER A 66 -28.62 -5.15 13.12
N LYS A 67 -27.35 -5.19 12.70
CA LYS A 67 -26.77 -6.44 12.23
C LYS A 67 -25.37 -6.57 12.81
N THR A 68 -25.24 -7.50 13.76
CA THR A 68 -23.97 -7.95 14.32
C THR A 68 -23.14 -8.54 13.19
N GLU A 69 -22.25 -7.75 12.61
CA GLU A 69 -21.09 -8.22 11.88
C GLU A 69 -19.89 -7.52 12.51
N GLU A 70 -19.03 -8.34 13.10
CA GLU A 70 -17.89 -7.96 13.92
C GLU A 70 -17.01 -6.95 13.18
N THR A 71 -17.06 -5.71 13.65
CA THR A 71 -16.02 -4.72 13.40
C THR A 71 -14.74 -5.21 14.07
N VAL A 72 -13.91 -5.91 13.31
CA VAL A 72 -12.49 -6.03 13.65
C VAL A 72 -11.90 -4.64 13.46
N GLU A 73 -11.96 -3.83 14.52
CA GLU A 73 -11.10 -2.67 14.68
C GLU A 73 -9.66 -3.18 14.50
N SER A 74 -9.08 -2.87 13.35
CA SER A 74 -7.64 -3.00 13.16
C SER A 74 -6.97 -1.87 13.91
N GLN A 75 -6.98 -1.96 15.25
CA GLN A 75 -6.03 -1.23 16.07
C GLN A 75 -4.65 -1.79 15.73
N ILE A 76 -3.94 -1.14 14.81
CA ILE A 76 -2.51 -1.34 14.69
C ILE A 76 -1.90 -0.69 15.94
N VAL A 77 -1.92 -1.44 17.04
CA VAL A 77 -1.08 -1.17 18.20
C VAL A 77 0.35 -1.54 17.75
N VAL A 78 1.03 -0.60 17.09
CA VAL A 78 2.49 -0.67 16.98
C VAL A 78 3.01 -0.39 18.38
N ASN A 79 3.08 -1.42 19.21
CA ASN A 79 4.03 -1.42 20.30
C ASN A 79 5.39 -1.23 19.66
N VAL A 80 5.93 -0.01 19.78
CA VAL A 80 7.31 0.30 19.45
C VAL A 80 8.16 -0.54 20.40
N ILE A 81 8.48 -1.76 19.98
CA ILE A 81 9.57 -2.52 20.58
C ILE A 81 10.79 -1.66 20.31
N GLN A 82 11.24 -0.95 21.35
CA GLN A 82 12.56 -0.34 21.36
C GLN A 82 13.55 -1.45 21.03
N SER A 83 14.05 -1.44 19.80
CA SER A 83 14.96 -2.44 19.29
C SER A 83 16.28 -2.28 20.03
N ASN A 84 16.48 -3.11 21.05
CA ASN A 84 17.80 -3.38 21.59
C ASN A 84 18.62 -4.04 20.46
N PRO A 85 19.86 -3.62 20.19
CA PRO A 85 20.59 -4.03 19.00
C PRO A 85 21.27 -5.37 19.23
N GLN A 86 20.51 -6.44 19.51
CA GLN A 86 21.04 -7.82 19.50
C GLN A 86 19.92 -8.86 19.61
N SER A 87 19.17 -9.12 18.54
CA SER A 87 18.52 -10.43 18.41
C SER A 87 18.10 -10.68 16.96
N THR A 88 18.87 -11.53 16.28
CA THR A 88 18.44 -12.22 15.06
C THR A 88 17.34 -13.20 15.45
N GLN A 89 16.13 -12.70 15.73
CA GLN A 89 14.96 -13.53 15.90
C GLN A 89 14.63 -14.11 14.53
N VAL A 90 15.08 -15.36 14.30
CA VAL A 90 14.57 -16.20 13.23
C VAL A 90 13.11 -16.42 13.58
N ILE A 91 12.23 -15.59 13.01
CA ILE A 91 10.79 -15.82 13.08
C ILE A 91 10.60 -17.16 12.38
N ASP A 92 10.28 -18.19 13.15
CA ASP A 92 10.04 -19.54 12.65
C ASP A 92 8.75 -19.51 11.82
N ARG A 93 8.92 -19.16 10.55
CA ARG A 93 7.85 -19.15 9.55
C ARG A 93 7.95 -20.50 8.84
N PRO A 94 6.81 -21.15 8.52
CA PRO A 94 6.86 -22.33 7.67
C PRO A 94 7.64 -22.00 6.41
N PRO A 95 8.49 -22.91 5.91
CA PRO A 95 9.35 -22.64 4.76
C PRO A 95 8.45 -22.22 3.59
N ASP A 96 8.61 -20.97 3.17
CA ASP A 96 7.82 -20.42 2.08
C ASP A 96 8.28 -21.14 0.80
N ARG A 97 7.32 -21.72 0.06
CA ARG A 97 7.60 -22.48 -1.17
C ARG A 97 8.42 -21.69 -2.17
N SER A 98 8.32 -20.36 -2.12
CA SER A 98 9.04 -19.43 -3.01
C SER A 98 10.52 -19.26 -2.64
N GLU A 99 10.98 -19.75 -1.49
CA GLU A 99 12.37 -19.60 -1.05
C GLU A 99 13.37 -20.39 -1.92
N SER A 100 12.96 -21.53 -2.47
CA SER A 100 13.78 -22.31 -3.41
C SER A 100 14.11 -21.52 -4.68
N ASN A 101 13.26 -20.58 -5.07
CA ASN A 101 13.35 -19.84 -6.33
C ASN A 101 14.19 -18.56 -6.19
N ILE A 102 14.64 -18.20 -4.97
CA ILE A 102 15.44 -16.99 -4.72
C ILE A 102 16.70 -16.89 -5.60
N PRO A 103 17.52 -17.95 -5.78
CA PRO A 103 18.71 -17.86 -6.63
C PRO A 103 18.36 -17.60 -8.11
N GLN A 104 17.25 -18.17 -8.59
CA GLN A 104 16.77 -17.94 -9.96
C GLN A 104 16.25 -16.51 -10.13
N LEU A 105 15.49 -16.01 -9.15
CA LEU A 105 15.02 -14.61 -9.14
C LEU A 105 16.17 -13.62 -9.18
N ILE A 106 17.23 -13.84 -8.39
CA ILE A 106 18.41 -12.96 -8.39
C ILE A 106 19.06 -12.93 -9.78
N LYS A 107 19.26 -14.10 -10.41
CA LYS A 107 19.85 -14.21 -11.75
C LYS A 107 18.98 -13.55 -12.82
N LEU A 108 17.67 -13.80 -12.79
CA LEU A 108 16.73 -13.22 -13.74
C LEU A 108 16.71 -11.70 -13.65
N ILE A 109 16.56 -11.16 -12.43
CA ILE A 109 16.55 -9.71 -12.20
C ILE A 109 17.89 -9.10 -12.60
N SER A 110 19.02 -9.74 -12.25
CA SER A 110 20.35 -9.27 -12.64
C SER A 110 20.49 -9.16 -14.15
N HIS A 111 20.10 -10.19 -14.88
CA HIS A 111 20.16 -10.23 -16.34
C HIS A 111 19.28 -9.16 -16.99
N GLN A 112 18.02 -9.04 -16.55
CA GLN A 112 17.05 -8.11 -17.16
C GLN A 112 17.30 -6.64 -16.78
N SER A 113 17.69 -6.38 -15.53
CA SER A 113 17.99 -5.02 -15.06
C SER A 113 19.41 -4.54 -15.37
N ARG A 114 20.27 -5.42 -15.90
CA ARG A 114 21.71 -5.17 -16.12
C ARG A 114 22.46 -4.76 -14.83
N LEU A 115 21.97 -5.20 -13.69
CA LEU A 115 22.61 -5.01 -12.39
C LEU A 115 23.41 -6.25 -12.03
N GLU A 116 24.51 -6.09 -11.30
CA GLU A 116 25.21 -7.23 -10.71
C GLU A 116 24.33 -7.94 -9.67
N ASN A 117 24.43 -9.27 -9.55
CA ASN A 117 23.75 -10.06 -8.52
C ASN A 117 23.91 -9.47 -7.10
N ARG A 118 25.13 -8.98 -6.77
CA ARG A 118 25.40 -8.36 -5.46
C ARG A 118 24.56 -7.10 -5.24
N GLU A 119 24.38 -6.29 -6.29
CA GLU A 119 23.58 -5.08 -6.22
C GLU A 119 22.08 -5.39 -6.08
N VAL A 120 21.58 -6.40 -6.80
CA VAL A 120 20.20 -6.88 -6.66
C VAL A 120 19.93 -7.32 -5.22
N VAL A 121 20.81 -8.15 -4.64
CA VAL A 121 20.71 -8.60 -3.25
C VAL A 121 20.78 -7.43 -2.28
N ARG A 122 21.71 -6.49 -2.49
CA ARG A 122 21.84 -5.31 -1.62
C ARG A 122 20.59 -4.44 -1.65
N ARG A 123 19.98 -4.23 -2.81
CA ARG A 123 18.70 -3.49 -2.95
C ARG A 123 17.56 -4.22 -2.26
N ALA A 124 17.43 -5.52 -2.47
CA ALA A 124 16.41 -6.33 -1.80
C ALA A 124 16.56 -6.30 -0.28
N GLN A 125 17.78 -6.43 0.24
CA GLN A 125 18.06 -6.32 1.68
C GLN A 125 17.72 -4.94 2.24
N ARG A 126 18.01 -3.85 1.50
CA ARG A 126 17.60 -2.50 1.92
C ARG A 126 16.08 -2.36 1.97
N LYS A 127 15.35 -2.87 0.97
CA LYS A 127 13.88 -2.89 0.99
C LYS A 127 13.34 -3.66 2.20
N ARG A 128 13.91 -4.84 2.48
CA ARG A 128 13.53 -5.64 3.65
C ARG A 128 13.70 -4.88 4.96
N ARG A 129 14.82 -4.15 5.13
CA ARG A 129 15.06 -3.32 6.33
C ARG A 129 14.09 -2.14 6.45
N SER A 130 13.72 -1.51 5.34
CA SER A 130 12.83 -0.34 5.35
C SER A 130 11.34 -0.68 5.48
N LEU A 131 10.93 -1.85 4.99
CA LEU A 131 9.52 -2.26 4.94
C LEU A 131 9.08 -3.11 6.14
N GLY A 132 10.02 -3.50 7.01
CA GLY A 132 9.73 -4.34 8.17
C GLY A 132 9.63 -5.83 7.81
N PRO A 133 8.54 -6.54 8.18
CA PRO A 133 8.46 -8.01 8.09
C PRO A 133 8.15 -8.52 6.67
N VAL A 134 9.07 -8.36 5.72
CA VAL A 134 8.93 -8.83 4.32
C VAL A 134 9.86 -10.02 4.01
N THR A 135 9.38 -10.99 3.23
CA THR A 135 10.18 -12.13 2.75
C THR A 135 11.19 -11.71 1.68
N LEU A 136 12.28 -12.46 1.51
CA LEU A 136 13.34 -12.07 0.57
C LEU A 136 12.86 -12.07 -0.89
N TRP A 137 12.06 -13.06 -1.30
CA TRP A 137 11.49 -13.12 -2.65
C TRP A 137 10.53 -11.95 -2.92
N MET A 138 9.74 -11.51 -1.93
CA MET A 138 8.88 -10.34 -2.06
C MET A 138 9.71 -9.06 -2.20
N ALA A 139 10.78 -8.93 -1.42
CA ALA A 139 11.71 -7.81 -1.57
C ALA A 139 12.39 -7.81 -2.96
N LEU A 140 12.71 -8.99 -3.53
CA LEU A 140 13.23 -9.13 -4.89
C LEU A 140 12.19 -8.74 -5.95
N ALA A 141 10.93 -9.16 -5.81
CA ALA A 141 9.85 -8.77 -6.70
C ALA A 141 9.64 -7.24 -6.70
N LEU A 142 9.76 -6.60 -5.54
CA LEU A 142 9.72 -5.15 -5.42
C LEU A 142 10.93 -4.45 -6.07
N VAL A 143 12.10 -5.10 -6.12
CA VAL A 143 13.26 -4.59 -6.87
C VAL A 143 12.99 -4.72 -8.38
N ALA A 144 12.46 -5.85 -8.84
CA ALA A 144 12.11 -6.06 -10.24
C ALA A 144 11.13 -4.99 -10.74
N ARG A 145 10.06 -4.74 -9.97
CA ARG A 145 9.08 -3.70 -10.28
C ARG A 145 9.68 -2.29 -10.35
N GLU A 146 10.63 -1.98 -9.48
CA GLU A 146 11.33 -0.68 -9.50
C GLU A 146 12.25 -0.53 -10.71
N GLN A 147 12.83 -1.63 -11.19
CA GLN A 147 13.66 -1.65 -12.40
C GLN A 147 12.83 -1.71 -13.70
N GLY A 148 11.50 -1.75 -13.61
CA GLY A 148 10.60 -1.76 -14.77
C GLY A 148 10.54 -3.10 -15.51
N LEU A 149 10.83 -4.21 -14.82
CA LEU A 149 10.75 -5.55 -15.39
C LEU A 149 9.29 -5.99 -15.54
N ASP A 150 9.04 -6.92 -16.46
CA ASP A 150 7.72 -7.54 -16.61
C ASP A 150 7.43 -8.42 -15.38
N MET A 151 6.37 -8.06 -14.66
CA MET A 151 5.98 -8.77 -13.45
C MET A 151 5.35 -10.13 -13.74
N VAL A 152 4.85 -10.39 -14.95
CA VAL A 152 4.29 -11.70 -15.31
C VAL A 152 5.38 -12.77 -15.28
N GLU A 153 6.54 -12.46 -15.85
CA GLU A 153 7.70 -13.35 -15.85
C GLU A 153 8.25 -13.54 -14.42
N ILE A 154 8.33 -12.47 -13.63
CA ILE A 154 8.79 -12.54 -12.23
C ILE A 154 7.87 -13.42 -11.38
N VAL A 155 6.54 -13.26 -11.53
CA VAL A 155 5.55 -14.07 -10.79
C VAL A 155 5.62 -15.52 -11.22
N SER A 156 5.80 -15.80 -12.51
CA SER A 156 5.96 -17.19 -12.97
C SER A 156 7.12 -17.91 -12.28
N VAL A 157 8.27 -17.24 -12.08
CA VAL A 157 9.42 -17.82 -11.37
C VAL A 157 9.18 -17.95 -9.87
N ILE A 158 8.34 -17.09 -9.29
CA ILE A 158 7.93 -17.23 -7.88
C ILE A 158 7.05 -18.47 -7.71
N GLU A 159 6.11 -18.68 -8.64
CA GLU A 159 5.11 -19.75 -8.59
C GLU A 159 5.60 -21.10 -9.12
N THR A 160 6.69 -21.13 -9.91
CA THR A 160 7.25 -22.38 -10.43
C THR A 160 7.71 -23.28 -9.29
N VAL A 161 6.89 -24.28 -8.99
CA VAL A 161 7.15 -25.44 -8.14
C VAL A 161 6.60 -26.67 -8.85
#